data_AF-A0A2V7IFB8-F1
#
_entry.id   AF-A0A2V7IFB8-F1
#
_cell.length_a   1.000
_cell.length_b   1.000
_cell.length_c   1.000
_cell.angle_alpha   90.00
_cell.angle_beta   90.00
_cell.angle_gamma   90.00
#
_symmetry.space_group_name_H-M   'P 1'
#
loop_
_entity.id
_entity.type
_entity.pdbx_description
1 polymer ?
#
loop_
_entity_poly.entity_id
_entity_poly.type
_entity_poly.pdbx_seq_one_letter_code
_entity_poly.pdbx_strand_id
1 'polypeptide(L)'
;MVARAGRTRTGIESATTGGGFPFLALFLGILSAGFLVAISAPPYRGSVQAARTVEARLLARSLWTVIQSHALASCGTPSRVSHGYSSAGFNDAGSTVPARWRVAAGGATTVTLDCATGTITADQDVFTIAGVASDVDSIRVRFAYATAASPPTHLTCSVDSGSSFKPC
;
A
#
# COMPACT_ATOMS: atom_id res chain seq x y z
N MET A 1 40.89 51.18 55.33
CA MET A 1 39.65 50.92 54.56
C MET A 1 39.97 49.90 53.48
N VAL A 2 39.55 48.65 53.67
CA VAL A 2 39.69 47.56 52.68
C VAL A 2 38.36 46.82 52.69
N ALA A 3 37.56 46.99 51.64
CA ALA A 3 36.27 46.31 51.49
C ALA A 3 36.48 44.91 50.91
N ARG A 4 36.03 43.90 51.67
CA ARG A 4 36.17 42.48 51.41
C ARG A 4 34.98 41.99 50.58
N ALA A 5 35.26 41.22 49.54
CA ALA A 5 34.28 40.60 48.64
C ALA A 5 33.33 39.63 49.36
N GLY A 6 32.03 39.78 49.12
CA GLY A 6 30.98 38.83 49.51
C GLY A 6 30.35 38.20 48.27
N ARG A 7 30.79 36.99 47.93
CA ARG A 7 30.25 36.14 46.85
C ARG A 7 28.85 35.66 47.23
N THR A 8 27.81 36.14 46.55
CA THR A 8 26.45 35.58 46.62
C THR A 8 26.43 34.19 45.96
N ARG A 9 26.41 33.13 46.78
CA ARG A 9 26.01 31.80 46.34
C ARG A 9 24.50 31.81 46.10
N THR A 10 24.07 31.92 44.86
CA THR A 10 22.73 31.47 44.45
C THR A 10 22.77 29.95 44.39
N GLY A 11 22.57 29.31 45.54
CA GLY A 11 22.30 27.88 45.60
C GLY A 11 20.98 27.63 44.90
N ILE A 12 21.04 27.07 43.69
CA ILE A 12 19.92 26.33 43.13
C ILE A 12 19.93 25.00 43.89
N GLU A 13 19.38 25.04 45.11
CA GLU A 13 19.12 23.83 45.88
C GLU A 13 18.02 23.08 45.14
N SER A 14 18.46 22.06 44.42
CA SER A 14 17.62 21.00 43.89
C SER A 14 16.97 20.31 45.09
N ALA A 15 15.76 20.77 45.44
CA ALA A 15 14.91 20.10 46.40
C ALA A 15 14.35 18.84 45.75
N THR A 16 15.14 17.76 45.78
CA THR A 16 14.65 16.40 45.55
C THR A 16 13.88 15.96 46.79
N THR A 17 12.70 16.55 47.00
CA THR A 17 11.77 16.10 48.03
C THR A 17 10.93 14.98 47.42
N GLY A 18 11.08 13.77 47.95
CA GLY A 18 10.17 12.67 47.65
C GLY A 18 8.73 13.10 47.90
N GLY A 19 7.95 13.20 46.83
CA GLY A 19 6.55 13.62 46.87
C GLY A 19 5.83 12.96 45.71
N GLY A 20 4.80 12.17 46.03
CA GLY A 20 4.03 11.43 45.03
C GLY A 20 3.54 12.37 43.91
N PHE A 21 3.53 11.85 42.68
CA PHE A 21 3.07 12.60 41.52
C PHE A 21 1.64 13.13 41.78
N PRO A 22 1.40 14.45 41.73
CA PRO A 22 0.09 14.98 42.09
C PRO A 22 -0.96 14.41 41.14
N PHE A 23 -2.07 13.90 41.69
CA PHE A 23 -3.13 13.25 40.90
C PHE A 23 -3.61 14.10 39.72
N LEU A 24 -3.65 15.42 39.90
CA LEU A 24 -3.96 16.39 38.85
C LEU A 24 -2.95 16.35 37.70
N ALA A 25 -1.64 16.28 38.00
CA ALA A 25 -0.62 16.16 36.97
C ALA A 25 -0.67 14.81 36.26
N LEU A 26 -0.97 13.72 36.98
CA LEU A 26 -1.16 12.40 36.37
C LEU A 26 -2.34 12.43 35.39
N PHE A 27 -3.45 13.01 35.83
CA PHE A 27 -4.67 13.14 35.04
C PHE A 27 -4.45 14.01 33.79
N LEU A 28 -3.79 15.16 33.94
CA LEU A 28 -3.45 16.02 32.81
C LEU A 28 -2.49 15.34 31.83
N GLY A 29 -1.53 14.56 32.34
CA GLY A 29 -0.61 13.75 31.55
C GLY A 29 -1.33 12.67 30.73
N ILE A 30 -2.28 11.94 31.33
CA ILE A 30 -3.07 10.92 30.64
C ILE A 30 -3.96 11.55 29.57
N LEU A 31 -4.63 12.67 29.89
CA LEU A 31 -5.50 13.37 28.94
C LEU A 31 -4.71 13.91 27.73
N SER A 32 -3.56 14.54 27.97
CA SER A 32 -2.71 15.05 26.88
C SER A 32 -2.14 13.93 26.02
N ALA A 33 -1.66 12.83 26.63
CA ALA A 33 -1.20 11.66 25.89
C ALA A 33 -2.32 11.02 25.06
N GLY A 34 -3.54 10.89 25.60
CA GLY A 34 -4.70 10.38 24.87
C GLY A 34 -5.05 11.25 23.65
N PHE A 35 -5.01 12.57 23.81
CA PHE A 35 -5.25 13.52 22.70
C PHE A 35 -4.20 13.41 21.60
N LEU A 36 -2.91 13.32 21.97
CA LEU A 36 -1.80 13.14 21.03
C LEU A 36 -1.93 11.84 20.22
N VAL A 37 -2.34 10.74 20.86
CA VAL A 37 -2.57 9.45 20.18
C VAL A 37 -3.76 9.55 19.22
N ALA A 38 -4.85 10.21 19.63
CA ALA A 38 -6.04 10.38 18.79
C ALA A 38 -5.75 11.17 17.51
N ILE A 39 -4.89 12.20 17.58
CA ILE A 39 -4.54 13.03 16.42
C ILE A 39 -3.57 12.31 15.46
N SER A 40 -2.67 11.48 15.97
CA SER A 40 -1.64 10.80 15.16
C SER A 40 -2.11 9.50 14.50
N ALA A 41 -3.17 8.86 15.01
CA ALA A 41 -3.67 7.61 14.45
C ALA A 41 -4.22 7.71 13.01
N PRO A 42 -5.01 8.73 12.63
CA PRO A 42 -5.52 8.86 11.25
C PRO A 42 -4.43 8.96 10.16
N PRO A 43 -3.41 9.85 10.26
CA PRO A 43 -2.39 9.94 9.22
C PRO A 43 -1.55 8.65 9.13
N TYR A 44 -1.27 8.00 10.26
CA TYR A 44 -0.52 6.75 10.28
C TYR A 44 -1.25 5.64 9.50
N ARG A 45 -2.55 5.46 9.75
CA ARG A 45 -3.35 4.46 9.02
C ARG A 45 -3.38 4.74 7.52
N GLY A 46 -3.52 6.02 7.13
CA GLY A 46 -3.51 6.43 5.73
C GLY A 46 -2.19 6.11 5.02
N SER A 47 -1.04 6.40 5.65
CA SER A 47 0.28 6.13 5.07
C SER A 47 0.54 4.63 4.90
N VAL A 48 0.19 3.81 5.89
CA VAL A 48 0.34 2.35 5.80
C VAL A 48 -0.53 1.77 4.68
N GLN A 49 -1.76 2.25 4.56
CA GLN A 49 -2.67 1.81 3.51
C GLN A 49 -2.19 2.23 2.11
N ALA A 50 -1.64 3.44 1.97
CA ALA A 50 -1.03 3.88 0.73
C ALA A 50 0.18 3.03 0.34
N ALA A 51 1.07 2.72 1.29
CA ALA A 51 2.22 1.84 1.05
C ALA A 51 1.78 0.44 0.59
N ARG A 52 0.78 -0.16 1.24
CA ARG A 52 0.20 -1.45 0.84
C ARG A 52 -0.46 -1.40 -0.54
N THR A 53 -1.09 -0.27 -0.87
CA THR A 53 -1.67 -0.09 -2.21
C THR A 53 -0.57 -0.05 -3.29
N VAL A 54 0.59 0.55 -2.98
CA VAL A 54 1.74 0.54 -3.89
C VAL A 54 2.28 -0.87 -4.11
N GLU A 55 2.34 -1.72 -3.07
CA GLU A 55 2.73 -3.14 -3.22
C GLU A 55 1.84 -3.84 -4.26
N ALA A 56 0.53 -3.69 -4.16
CA ALA A 56 -0.41 -4.28 -5.11
C ALA A 56 -0.26 -3.71 -6.53
N ARG A 57 0.02 -2.41 -6.68
CA ARG A 57 0.30 -1.80 -7.99
C ARG A 57 1.56 -2.36 -8.63
N LEU A 58 2.60 -2.60 -7.84
CA LEU A 58 3.85 -3.20 -8.32
C LEU A 58 3.62 -4.64 -8.77
N LEU A 59 2.86 -5.44 -8.02
CA LEU A 59 2.46 -6.79 -8.41
C LEU A 59 1.62 -6.80 -9.69
N ALA A 60 0.70 -5.84 -9.83
CA ALA A 60 -0.10 -5.72 -11.05
C ALA A 60 0.79 -5.39 -12.27
N ARG A 61 1.76 -4.49 -12.11
CA ARG A 61 2.70 -4.13 -13.18
C ARG A 61 3.62 -5.29 -13.55
N SER A 62 4.18 -6.01 -12.56
CA SER A 62 5.03 -7.17 -12.83
C SER A 62 4.26 -8.24 -13.59
N LEU A 63 3.05 -8.56 -13.15
CA LEU A 63 2.19 -9.52 -13.84
C LEU A 63 1.88 -9.10 -15.28
N TRP A 64 1.54 -7.83 -15.50
CA TRP A 64 1.30 -7.31 -16.85
C TRP A 64 2.53 -7.47 -17.76
N THR A 65 3.73 -7.10 -17.28
CA THR A 65 4.96 -7.22 -18.08
C THR A 65 5.27 -8.66 -18.50
N VAL A 66 4.99 -9.62 -17.63
CA VAL A 66 5.19 -11.05 -17.91
C VAL A 66 4.15 -11.56 -18.91
N ILE A 67 2.88 -11.17 -18.76
CA ILE A 67 1.83 -11.59 -19.69
C ILE A 67 2.08 -11.00 -21.08
N GLN A 68 2.54 -9.76 -21.14
CA GLN A 68 2.90 -9.11 -22.39
C GLN A 68 4.08 -9.84 -23.06
N SER A 69 5.11 -10.25 -22.31
CA SER A 69 6.21 -11.04 -22.88
C SER A 69 5.77 -12.43 -23.34
N HIS A 70 4.84 -13.06 -22.64
CA HIS A 70 4.27 -14.35 -23.06
C HIS A 70 3.39 -14.22 -24.31
N ALA A 71 2.60 -13.15 -24.41
CA ALA A 71 1.80 -12.82 -25.58
C ALA A 71 2.68 -12.48 -26.80
N LEU A 72 3.81 -11.78 -26.59
CA LEU A 72 4.83 -11.55 -27.61
C LEU A 72 5.44 -12.87 -28.11
N ALA A 73 5.80 -13.77 -27.20
CA ALA A 73 6.39 -15.06 -27.55
C ALA A 73 5.40 -16.00 -28.26
N SER A 74 4.12 -15.95 -27.87
CA SER A 74 3.06 -16.84 -28.37
C SER A 74 2.23 -16.22 -29.50
N CYS A 75 2.65 -15.06 -29.99
CA CYS A 75 2.22 -14.36 -31.20
C CYS A 75 0.96 -14.89 -31.91
N GLY A 76 -0.13 -14.12 -31.90
CA GLY A 76 -1.39 -14.50 -32.55
C GLY A 76 -2.21 -15.56 -31.80
N THR A 77 -1.70 -16.11 -30.70
CA THR A 77 -2.47 -17.00 -29.81
C THR A 77 -2.84 -16.31 -28.49
N PRO A 78 -4.02 -16.61 -27.92
CA PRO A 78 -4.42 -16.04 -26.63
C PRO A 78 -3.53 -16.53 -25.48
N SER A 79 -2.82 -15.62 -24.84
CA SER A 79 -1.96 -15.88 -23.68
C SER A 79 -2.76 -15.75 -22.38
N ARG A 80 -2.78 -16.79 -21.55
CA ARG A 80 -3.50 -16.75 -20.27
C ARG A 80 -2.76 -15.93 -19.22
N VAL A 81 -3.49 -15.13 -18.44
CA VAL A 81 -2.93 -14.36 -17.31
C VAL A 81 -2.21 -15.29 -16.31
N SER A 82 -2.76 -16.48 -16.09
CA SER A 82 -2.20 -17.48 -15.17
C SER A 82 -0.82 -18.00 -15.57
N HIS A 83 -0.44 -17.92 -16.85
CA HIS A 83 0.91 -18.32 -17.28
C HIS A 83 1.99 -17.39 -16.72
N GLY A 84 1.61 -16.16 -16.33
CA GLY A 84 2.54 -15.19 -15.76
C GLY A 84 2.69 -15.26 -14.24
N TYR A 85 1.93 -16.09 -13.53
CA TYR A 85 1.87 -16.08 -12.07
C TYR A 85 3.22 -16.35 -11.41
N SER A 86 3.88 -17.46 -11.75
CA SER A 86 5.17 -17.86 -11.16
C SER A 86 6.25 -16.80 -11.37
N SER A 87 6.38 -16.29 -12.60
CA SER A 87 7.34 -15.24 -12.96
C SER A 87 7.02 -13.88 -12.32
N ALA A 88 5.76 -13.62 -11.95
CA ALA A 88 5.33 -12.39 -11.30
C ALA A 88 5.34 -12.46 -9.76
N GLY A 89 5.79 -13.58 -9.17
CA GLY A 89 5.88 -13.76 -7.72
C GLY A 89 4.62 -14.35 -7.06
N PHE A 90 3.72 -14.94 -7.85
CA PHE A 90 2.58 -15.70 -7.37
C PHE A 90 2.85 -17.20 -7.48
N ASN A 91 2.20 -18.00 -6.65
CA ASN A 91 2.12 -19.45 -6.85
C ASN A 91 1.13 -19.78 -8.00
N ASP A 92 1.00 -21.06 -8.33
CA ASP A 92 0.13 -21.52 -9.42
C ASP A 92 -1.36 -21.21 -9.17
N ALA A 93 -1.76 -20.98 -7.92
CA ALA A 93 -3.09 -20.54 -7.55
C ALA A 93 -3.29 -19.02 -7.67
N GLY A 94 -2.28 -18.27 -8.12
CA GLY A 94 -2.32 -16.83 -8.28
C GLY A 94 -2.22 -16.07 -6.95
N SER A 95 -1.58 -16.64 -5.92
CA SER A 95 -1.39 -15.98 -4.62
C SER A 95 0.09 -15.84 -4.25
N THR A 96 0.45 -14.76 -3.56
CA THR A 96 1.82 -14.57 -3.06
C THR A 96 2.13 -15.57 -1.94
N VAL A 97 3.42 -15.74 -1.63
CA VAL A 97 3.87 -16.52 -0.47
C VAL A 97 4.73 -15.61 0.42
N PRO A 98 4.29 -15.27 1.65
CA PRO A 98 3.01 -15.63 2.28
C PRO A 98 1.79 -15.03 1.56
N ALA A 99 0.63 -15.66 1.76
CA ALA A 99 -0.64 -15.29 1.10
C ALA A 99 -1.18 -13.96 1.62
N ARG A 100 -0.72 -12.87 1.00
CA ARG A 100 -1.17 -11.49 1.26
C ARG A 100 -1.98 -10.96 0.09
N TRP A 101 -1.54 -11.26 -1.12
CA TRP A 101 -2.19 -10.84 -2.36
C TRP A 101 -2.61 -12.07 -3.18
N ARG A 102 -3.70 -11.90 -3.94
CA ARG A 102 -4.22 -12.91 -4.85
C ARG A 102 -4.77 -12.26 -6.11
N VAL A 103 -4.57 -12.88 -7.27
CA VAL A 103 -5.28 -12.53 -8.50
C VAL A 103 -6.73 -12.98 -8.35
N ALA A 104 -7.65 -12.04 -8.23
CA ALA A 104 -9.08 -12.30 -8.10
C ALA A 104 -9.66 -12.81 -9.42
N ALA A 105 -10.58 -13.77 -9.32
CA ALA A 105 -11.34 -14.26 -10.47
C ALA A 105 -12.25 -13.13 -11.02
N GLY A 106 -12.38 -13.04 -12.34
CA GLY A 106 -13.33 -12.13 -13.00
C GLY A 106 -12.75 -11.07 -13.95
N GLY A 107 -11.45 -11.11 -14.27
CA GLY A 107 -10.85 -10.30 -15.35
C GLY A 107 -10.57 -11.14 -16.62
N ALA A 108 -10.13 -10.48 -17.70
CA ALA A 108 -9.71 -11.13 -18.94
C ALA A 108 -8.82 -12.33 -18.64
N THR A 109 -9.30 -13.52 -18.99
CA THR A 109 -8.50 -14.72 -18.78
C THR A 109 -7.34 -14.80 -19.75
N THR A 110 -7.39 -14.03 -20.84
CA THR A 110 -6.40 -14.03 -21.92
C THR A 110 -6.09 -12.65 -22.47
N VAL A 111 -4.84 -12.46 -22.88
CA VAL A 111 -4.35 -11.30 -23.65
C VAL A 111 -3.79 -11.83 -24.97
N THR A 112 -4.13 -11.21 -26.08
CA THR A 112 -3.59 -11.58 -27.40
C THR A 112 -2.83 -10.42 -27.99
N LEU A 113 -1.71 -10.72 -28.65
CA LEU A 113 -0.96 -9.75 -29.44
C LEU A 113 -1.01 -10.17 -30.91
N ASP A 114 -1.49 -9.27 -31.76
CA ASP A 114 -1.33 -9.39 -33.21
C ASP A 114 0.07 -8.90 -33.61
N CYS A 115 0.89 -9.81 -34.13
CA CYS A 115 2.27 -9.49 -34.51
C CYS A 115 2.42 -8.78 -35.85
N ALA A 116 1.38 -8.80 -36.70
CA ALA A 116 1.41 -8.05 -37.94
C ALA A 116 1.26 -6.54 -37.66
N THR A 117 0.47 -6.19 -36.65
CA THR A 117 0.12 -4.80 -36.35
C THR A 117 0.68 -4.29 -35.02
N GLY A 118 1.15 -5.18 -34.15
CA GLY A 118 1.52 -4.86 -32.77
C GLY A 118 0.31 -4.59 -31.85
N THR A 119 -0.91 -4.84 -32.33
CA THR A 119 -2.13 -4.53 -31.58
C THR A 119 -2.34 -5.55 -30.46
N ILE A 120 -2.55 -5.06 -29.24
CA ILE A 120 -2.94 -5.90 -28.10
C ILE A 120 -4.47 -5.91 -28.02
N THR A 121 -5.04 -7.09 -27.86
CA THR A 121 -6.46 -7.28 -27.53
C THR A 121 -6.59 -7.98 -26.18
N ALA A 122 -7.35 -7.35 -25.29
CA ALA A 122 -7.67 -7.84 -23.96
C ALA A 122 -9.06 -7.32 -23.58
N ASP A 123 -9.73 -7.96 -22.61
CA ASP A 123 -10.94 -7.34 -22.04
C ASP A 123 -10.57 -6.06 -21.30
N GLN A 124 -11.55 -5.17 -21.16
CA GLN A 124 -11.34 -3.86 -20.53
C GLN A 124 -10.73 -3.99 -19.13
N ASP A 125 -11.13 -5.01 -18.37
CA ASP A 125 -10.55 -5.34 -17.07
C ASP A 125 -9.76 -6.64 -17.19
N VAL A 126 -8.43 -6.55 -17.28
CA VAL A 126 -7.57 -7.71 -17.55
C VAL A 126 -7.45 -8.60 -16.32
N PHE A 127 -7.17 -8.04 -15.16
CA PHE A 127 -7.13 -8.79 -13.90
C PHE A 127 -7.24 -7.83 -12.71
N THR A 128 -7.53 -8.40 -11.54
CA THR A 128 -7.55 -7.65 -10.28
C THR A 128 -6.66 -8.34 -9.26
N ILE A 129 -5.73 -7.59 -8.66
CA ILE A 129 -5.00 -8.02 -7.47
C ILE A 129 -5.81 -7.65 -6.24
N ALA A 130 -6.20 -8.64 -5.45
CA ALA A 130 -6.96 -8.50 -4.23
C ALA A 130 -6.11 -8.85 -3.01
N GLY A 131 -6.19 -8.03 -1.97
CA GLY A 131 -5.66 -8.41 -0.67
C GLY A 131 -6.53 -9.49 -0.04
N VAL A 132 -5.87 -10.48 0.58
CA VAL A 132 -6.51 -11.62 1.25
C VAL A 132 -6.11 -11.73 2.73
N ALA A 133 -4.99 -11.12 3.12
CA ALA A 133 -4.64 -10.98 4.53
C ALA A 133 -5.42 -9.82 5.15
N SER A 134 -5.72 -9.91 6.45
CA SER A 134 -6.57 -8.95 7.18
C SER A 134 -6.05 -7.51 7.19
N ASP A 135 -4.78 -7.31 6.88
CA ASP A 135 -4.16 -5.99 6.84
C ASP A 135 -4.30 -5.31 5.45
N VAL A 136 -4.69 -6.06 4.42
CA VAL A 136 -4.84 -5.62 3.02
C VAL A 136 -6.17 -6.03 2.39
N ASP A 137 -7.05 -6.70 3.14
CA ASP A 137 -8.29 -7.31 2.65
C ASP A 137 -9.26 -6.34 1.98
N SER A 138 -9.19 -5.05 2.34
CA SER A 138 -9.92 -3.95 1.74
C SER A 138 -9.34 -3.42 0.42
N ILE A 139 -8.09 -3.77 0.10
CA ILE A 139 -7.38 -3.22 -1.07
C ILE A 139 -7.65 -4.10 -2.30
N ARG A 140 -8.02 -3.46 -3.40
CA ARG A 140 -8.08 -4.06 -4.74
C ARG A 140 -7.36 -3.16 -5.72
N VAL A 141 -6.53 -3.74 -6.58
CA VAL A 141 -5.91 -3.03 -7.71
C VAL A 141 -6.28 -3.75 -8.99
N ARG A 142 -7.04 -3.07 -9.84
CA ARG A 142 -7.51 -3.58 -11.12
C ARG A 142 -6.64 -3.02 -12.23
N PHE A 143 -6.16 -3.91 -13.07
CA PHE A 143 -5.48 -3.56 -14.31
C PHE A 143 -6.48 -3.60 -15.45
N ALA A 144 -6.58 -2.49 -16.17
CA ALA A 144 -7.45 -2.32 -17.31
C ALA A 144 -6.64 -2.01 -18.56
N TYR A 145 -7.11 -2.54 -19.70
CA TYR A 145 -6.53 -2.26 -21.01
C TYR A 145 -7.63 -1.81 -21.97
N ALA A 146 -7.53 -0.55 -22.39
CA ALA A 146 -8.47 0.07 -23.33
C ALA A 146 -7.68 0.59 -24.54
N THR A 147 -7.81 -0.09 -25.68
CA THR A 147 -7.10 0.24 -26.93
C THR A 147 -7.36 1.67 -27.41
N ALA A 148 -8.55 2.21 -27.16
CA ALA A 148 -8.94 3.55 -27.54
C ALA A 148 -8.48 4.66 -26.57
N ALA A 149 -7.92 4.29 -25.42
CA ALA A 149 -7.50 5.25 -24.39
C ALA A 149 -6.01 5.61 -24.51
N SER A 150 -5.64 6.79 -24.00
CA SER A 150 -4.25 7.26 -23.95
C SER A 150 -3.90 7.70 -22.51
N PRO A 151 -2.99 7.00 -21.81
CA PRO A 151 -2.34 5.74 -22.20
C PRO A 151 -3.34 4.57 -22.22
N PRO A 152 -3.14 3.50 -23.01
CA PRO A 152 -4.11 2.40 -23.12
C PRO A 152 -4.19 1.52 -21.86
N THR A 153 -3.15 1.54 -21.04
CA THR A 153 -3.10 0.81 -19.76
C THR A 153 -3.52 1.72 -18.62
N HIS A 154 -4.48 1.27 -17.82
CA HIS A 154 -4.94 1.99 -16.64
C HIS A 154 -4.92 1.10 -15.41
N LEU A 155 -4.53 1.69 -14.28
CA LEU A 155 -4.68 1.06 -12.98
C LEU A 155 -5.78 1.78 -12.23
N THR A 156 -6.75 1.02 -11.72
CA THR A 156 -7.74 1.54 -10.78
C THR A 156 -7.63 0.84 -9.44
N CYS A 157 -7.75 1.62 -8.38
CA CYS A 157 -7.51 1.21 -7.00
C CYS A 157 -8.81 1.36 -6.23
N SER A 158 -9.07 0.40 -5.37
CA SER A 158 -10.12 0.42 -4.36
C SER A 158 -9.49 0.14 -3.01
N VAL A 159 -10.02 0.82 -1.99
CA VAL A 159 -9.62 0.70 -0.58
C VAL A 159 -10.79 0.33 0.32
N ASP A 160 -11.89 -0.07 -0.32
CA ASP A 160 -13.23 -0.34 0.20
C ASP A 160 -13.73 -1.70 -0.35
N SER A 161 -12.82 -2.67 -0.44
CA SER A 161 -13.10 -4.06 -0.85
C SER A 161 -13.70 -4.20 -2.26
N GLY A 162 -13.51 -3.21 -3.12
CA GLY A 162 -14.03 -3.16 -4.48
C GLY A 162 -15.35 -2.43 -4.64
N SER A 163 -15.90 -1.75 -3.61
CA SER A 163 -17.15 -0.99 -3.78
C SER A 163 -16.98 0.25 -4.67
N SER A 164 -15.79 0.85 -4.69
CA SER A 164 -15.48 1.95 -5.62
C SER A 164 -14.06 1.85 -6.14
N PHE A 165 -13.90 2.07 -7.45
CA PHE A 165 -12.61 2.13 -8.11
C PHE A 165 -12.31 3.56 -8.54
N LYS A 166 -11.11 4.03 -8.22
CA LYS A 166 -10.58 5.33 -8.64
C LYS A 166 -9.25 5.13 -9.37
N PRO A 167 -8.83 6.06 -10.23
CA PRO A 167 -7.48 6.02 -10.78
C PRO A 167 -6.44 5.86 -9.67
N CYS A 168 -5.58 4.87 -9.85
CA CYS A 168 -4.33 4.75 -9.10
C CYS A 168 -3.33 5.81 -9.60
#